data_AF-A0A969GK51-F1
#
_entry.id   AF-A0A969GK51-F1
#
_cell.length_a   1.000
_cell.length_b   1.000
_cell.length_c   1.000
_cell.angle_alpha   90.00
_cell.angle_beta   90.00
_cell.angle_gamma   90.00
#
_symmetry.space_group_name_H-M   'P 1'
#
loop_
_entity.id
_entity.type
_entity.pdbx_description
1 polymer ?
#
loop_
_entity_poly.entity_id
_entity_poly.type
_entity_poly.pdbx_seq_one_letter_code
_entity_poly.pdbx_strand_id
1 'polypeptide(L)' 'MTEARSCAIGLDVGGTKIAAGLVMAESGAMRHRRIVATDAQRGGKAVFDTCRALIDELLAAA' A
#
# COMPACT_ATOMS: atom_id res chain seq x y z
N MET A 1 24.75 -4.55 -16.07
CA MET A 1 23.59 -5.23 -15.46
C MET A 1 22.83 -4.19 -14.66
N THR A 2 21.57 -3.91 -15.00
CA THR A 2 20.72 -3.07 -14.15
C THR A 2 20.22 -3.98 -13.04
N GLU A 3 20.63 -3.75 -11.78
CA GLU A 3 20.08 -4.52 -10.67
C GLU A 3 18.57 -4.28 -10.59
N ALA A 4 17.82 -5.36 -10.39
CA ALA A 4 16.40 -5.27 -10.07
C ALA A 4 16.27 -4.56 -8.72
N ARG A 5 15.67 -3.37 -8.73
CA ARG A 5 15.35 -2.64 -7.49
C ARG A 5 14.31 -3.43 -6.72
N SER A 6 14.64 -3.80 -5.50
CA SER A 6 13.72 -4.49 -4.62
C SER A 6 12.91 -3.44 -3.85
N CYS A 7 11.61 -3.65 -3.74
CA CYS A 7 10.74 -2.80 -2.94
C CYS A 7 9.81 -3.65 -2.08
N ALA A 8 9.29 -3.03 -1.02
CA ALA A 8 8.28 -3.60 -0.15
C ALA A 8 7.04 -2.69 -0.13
N ILE A 9 5.86 -3.29 -0.08
CA ILE A 9 4.60 -2.58 0.16
C ILE A 9 4.11 -2.91 1.56
N GLY A 10 3.87 -1.89 2.37
CA GLY A 10 3.27 -2.01 3.69
C GLY A 10 1.82 -1.51 3.68
N LEU A 11 0.96 -2.21 4.43
CA LEU A 11 -0.43 -1.82 4.70
C LEU A 11 -0.68 -1.78 6.21
N ASP A 12 -1.26 -0.68 6.69
CA ASP A 12 -1.77 -0.51 8.05
C ASP A 12 -3.29 -0.25 7.97
N VAL A 13 -4.07 -1.25 8.40
CA VAL A 13 -5.54 -1.26 8.27
C VAL A 13 -6.14 -1.02 9.65
N GLY A 14 -6.52 0.23 9.91
CA GLY A 14 -7.27 0.62 11.10
C GLY A 14 -8.79 0.65 10.84
N GLY A 15 -9.58 0.89 11.89
CA GLY A 15 -11.05 0.97 11.77
C GLY A 15 -11.56 2.20 10.99
N THR A 16 -10.77 3.27 10.93
CA THR A 16 -11.16 4.53 10.27
C THR A 16 -10.35 4.80 9.00
N LYS A 17 -9.09 4.40 8.97
CA LYS A 17 -8.16 4.68 7.87
C LYS A 17 -7.34 3.45 7.50
N ILE A 18 -7.00 3.36 6.23
CA ILE A 18 -5.99 2.44 5.69
C ILE A 18 -4.82 3.29 5.21
N ALA A 19 -3.62 3.04 5.72
CA ALA A 19 -2.39 3.62 5.20
C ALA A 19 -1.62 2.58 4.39
N ALA A 20 -1.10 3.00 3.23
CA ALA A 20 -0.29 2.16 2.35
C ALA A 20 1.00 2.90 1.97
N GLY A 21 2.11 2.17 1.85
CA GLY A 21 3.38 2.78 1.46
C GLY A 21 4.29 1.84 0.66
N LEU A 22 5.03 2.40 -0.28
CA LEU A 22 6.10 1.73 -1.03
C LEU A 22 7.45 2.15 -0.47
N VAL A 23 8.25 1.17 -0.09
CA VAL A 23 9.57 1.34 0.54
C VAL A 23 10.63 0.69 -0.34
N MET A 24 11.71 1.41 -0.63
CA MET A 24 12.87 0.85 -1.31
C MET A 24 13.62 -0.08 -0.36
N ALA A 25 13.88 -1.33 -0.77
CA ALA A 25 14.50 -2.32 0.09
C ALA A 25 15.96 -1.98 0.43
N GLU A 26 16.67 -1.31 -0.49
CA GLU A 26 18.09 -1.01 -0.33
C GLU A 26 18.34 0.14 0.66
N SER A 27 17.45 1.13 0.68
CA SER A 27 17.64 2.34 1.49
C SER A 27 16.66 2.48 2.65
N GLY A 28 15.59 1.66 2.69
CA GLY A 28 14.47 1.84 3.60
C GLY A 28 13.67 3.13 3.34
N ALA A 29 13.96 3.86 2.25
CA ALA A 29 13.28 5.11 1.95
C ALA A 29 11.84 4.85 1.46
N MET A 30 10.88 5.56 2.05
CA MET A 30 9.49 5.58 1.57
C MET A 30 9.39 6.46 0.32
N ARG A 31 9.06 5.85 -0.82
CA ARG A 31 8.88 6.52 -2.12
C ARG A 31 7.48 7.08 -2.28
N HIS A 32 6.48 6.27 -1.93
CA HIS A 32 5.07 6.61 -2.10
C HIS A 32 4.28 6.27 -0.85
N ARG A 33 3.26 7.08 -0.58
CA ARG A 33 2.33 6.89 0.53
C ARG A 33 0.91 7.26 0.09
N ARG A 34 -0.06 6.47 0.54
CA ARG A 34 -1.49 6.71 0.41
C ARG A 34 -2.19 6.50 1.73
N ILE A 35 -3.23 7.29 1.97
CA ILE A 35 -4.12 7.14 3.12
C ILE A 35 -5.54 7.33 2.62
N VAL A 36 -6.40 6.36 2.89
CA VAL A 36 -7.82 6.39 2.52
C VAL A 36 -8.69 6.01 3.73
N ALA A 37 -9.99 6.27 3.68
CA ALA A 37 -10.92 5.79 4.69
C ALA A 37 -11.11 4.26 4.55
N THR A 38 -11.26 3.54 5.67
CA THR A 38 -11.43 2.07 5.67
C THR A 38 -12.79 1.63 5.13
N ASP A 39 -13.82 2.48 5.20
CA ASP A 39 -15.22 2.15 4.84
C ASP A 39 -15.70 0.80 5.38
N ALA A 40 -15.43 0.56 6.67
CA ALA A 40 -15.68 -0.71 7.34
C ALA A 40 -17.17 -1.11 7.37
N GLN A 41 -18.09 -0.15 7.22
CA GLN A 41 -19.54 -0.38 7.20
C GLN A 41 -19.99 -1.23 6.00
N ARG A 42 -19.19 -1.25 4.91
CA ARG A 42 -19.44 -2.11 3.74
C ARG A 42 -18.92 -3.54 3.91
N GLY A 43 -18.37 -3.87 5.07
CA GLY A 43 -17.89 -5.20 5.42
C GLY A 43 -16.46 -5.51 4.95
N GLY A 44 -15.91 -6.60 5.48
CA GLY A 44 -14.50 -6.95 5.31
C GLY A 44 -14.04 -7.14 3.86
N LYS A 45 -14.94 -7.55 2.96
CA LYS A 45 -14.57 -7.69 1.55
C LYS A 45 -14.33 -6.33 0.87
N ALA A 46 -15.11 -5.30 1.20
CA ALA A 46 -14.86 -3.96 0.68
C ALA A 46 -13.51 -3.40 1.17
N VAL A 47 -13.16 -3.67 2.43
CA VAL A 47 -11.86 -3.34 3.01
C VAL A 47 -10.74 -4.06 2.25
N PHE A 48 -10.86 -5.36 2.04
CA PHE A 48 -9.88 -6.15 1.28
C PHE A 48 -9.70 -5.66 -0.16
N ASP A 49 -10.82 -5.39 -0.87
CA ASP A 49 -10.79 -4.89 -2.24
C ASP A 49 -10.10 -3.50 -2.29
N THR A 50 -10.29 -2.67 -1.26
CA THR A 50 -9.58 -1.38 -1.11
C THR A 50 -8.08 -1.59 -0.89
N CYS A 51 -7.67 -2.52 -0.03
CA CYS A 51 -6.25 -2.87 0.16
C CYS A 51 -5.60 -3.33 -1.15
N ARG A 52 -6.29 -4.18 -1.93
CA ARG A 52 -5.78 -4.64 -3.24
C ARG A 52 -5.61 -3.46 -4.21
N ALA A 53 -6.59 -2.56 -4.29
CA ALA A 53 -6.50 -1.38 -5.15
C ALA A 53 -5.31 -0.47 -4.76
N LEU A 54 -5.04 -0.30 -3.47
CA LEU A 54 -3.87 0.45 -2.99
C LEU A 54 -2.54 -0.23 -3.36
N ILE A 55 -2.48 -1.57 -3.28
CA ILE A 55 -1.30 -2.33 -3.71
C ILE A 55 -1.08 -2.13 -5.21
N ASP A 56 -2.12 -2.30 -6.04
CA ASP A 56 -2.03 -2.13 -7.48
C ASP A 56 -1.58 -0.72 -7.87
N GLU A 57 -2.11 0.32 -7.19
CA GLU A 57 -1.69 1.71 -7.37
C GLU A 57 -0.20 1.91 -7.05
N LEU A 58 0.27 1.34 -5.92
CA LEU A 58 1.66 1.49 -5.50
C LEU A 58 2.62 0.69 -6.40
N LEU A 59 2.24 -0.49 -6.86
CA LEU A 59 3.02 -1.28 -7.82
C LEU A 59 3.18 -0.55 -9.16
N ALA A 60 2.13 0.14 -9.63
CA ALA A 60 2.21 0.96 -10.83
C ALA A 60 3.14 2.19 -10.68
N ALA A 61 3.48 2.55 -9.44
CA ALA A 61 4.38 3.66 -9.11
C ALA A 61 5.80 3.23 -8.66
N ALA A 62 6.08 1.93 -8.64
CA ALA A 62 7.39 1.36 -8.26
C ALA A 62 8.47 1.61 -9.32
#